data_AF-A0AAD9RH40-F1
#
_entry.id   AF-A0AAD9RH40-F1
#
_cell.length_a   1.000
_cell.length_b   1.000
_cell.length_c   1.000
_cell.angle_alpha   90.00
_cell.angle_beta   90.00
_cell.angle_gamma   90.00
#
_symmetry.space_group_name_H-M   'P 1'
#
loop_
_entity.id
_entity.type
_entity.pdbx_description
1 polymer ?
#
loop_
_entity_poly.entity_id
_entity_poly.type
_entity_poly.pdbx_seq_one_letter_code
_entity_poly.pdbx_strand_id
1 'polypeptide(L)'
;MSAIDSMASIIKDTGEIWSRLFEHRPFIQGEVTFFLREFQEKRNDREVERLFKILEYSTELDQNQLVRAEQLGDCHLPSLKANIDVALSMCERVLQREEEFDSDFVLQKNREIRKAEWERFINDMSDKCEKVDKAFQEKENEIKEYYIDLEKKLHITP
;
A
#
# COMPACT_ATOMS: atom_id res chain seq x y z
N MET A 1 -101.78 8.71 -36.06
CA MET A 1 -100.65 9.31 -35.31
C MET A 1 -99.45 8.37 -35.22
N SER A 2 -99.60 7.08 -34.86
CA SER A 2 -98.45 6.20 -34.54
C SER A 2 -97.49 5.82 -35.70
N ALA A 3 -97.96 5.77 -36.94
CA ALA A 3 -97.10 5.38 -38.08
C ALA A 3 -96.09 6.46 -38.49
N ILE A 4 -96.44 7.74 -38.31
CA ILE A 4 -95.56 8.87 -38.63
C ILE A 4 -94.43 8.97 -37.60
N ASP A 5 -94.74 8.75 -36.31
CA ASP A 5 -93.73 8.69 -35.25
C ASP A 5 -92.77 7.50 -35.44
N SER A 6 -93.27 6.36 -35.89
CA SER A 6 -92.44 5.20 -36.22
C SER A 6 -91.48 5.48 -37.39
N MET A 7 -91.95 6.12 -38.46
CA MET A 7 -91.12 6.48 -39.61
C MET A 7 -90.04 7.52 -39.23
N ALA A 8 -90.41 8.49 -38.38
CA ALA A 8 -89.47 9.49 -37.88
C ALA A 8 -88.36 8.85 -37.01
N SER A 9 -88.69 7.84 -36.20
CA SER A 9 -87.71 7.08 -35.43
C SER A 9 -86.73 6.36 -36.35
N ILE A 10 -87.22 5.66 -37.37
CA ILE A 10 -86.37 4.90 -38.31
C ILE A 10 -85.40 5.83 -39.05
N ILE A 11 -85.88 6.99 -39.50
CA ILE A 11 -85.02 7.98 -40.20
C ILE A 11 -83.94 8.52 -39.26
N LYS A 12 -84.29 8.79 -38.01
CA LYS A 12 -83.34 9.24 -36.99
C LYS A 12 -82.28 8.17 -36.71
N ASP A 13 -82.70 6.93 -36.50
CA ASP A 13 -81.80 5.81 -36.21
C ASP A 13 -80.85 5.54 -37.40
N THR A 14 -81.38 5.62 -38.63
CA THR A 14 -80.57 5.45 -39.85
C THR A 14 -79.56 6.59 -40.02
N GLY A 15 -79.97 7.84 -39.72
CA GLY A 15 -79.07 8.99 -39.73
C GLY A 15 -77.97 8.90 -38.66
N GLU A 16 -78.30 8.38 -37.48
CA GLU A 16 -77.34 8.17 -36.40
C GLU A 16 -76.33 7.07 -36.75
N ILE A 17 -76.77 5.98 -37.36
CA ILE A 17 -75.89 4.91 -37.87
C ILE A 17 -74.97 5.47 -38.97
N TRP A 18 -75.51 6.28 -39.89
CA TRP A 18 -74.73 6.88 -40.97
C TRP A 18 -73.66 7.84 -40.45
N SER A 19 -74.02 8.74 -39.52
CA SER A 19 -73.05 9.65 -38.89
C SER A 19 -71.95 8.88 -38.17
N ARG A 20 -72.29 7.81 -37.41
CA ARG A 20 -71.27 6.97 -36.76
C ARG A 20 -70.34 6.24 -37.74
N LEU A 21 -70.85 5.83 -38.90
CA LEU A 21 -70.06 5.11 -39.90
C LEU A 21 -69.19 6.03 -40.75
N PHE A 22 -69.66 7.23 -41.09
CA PHE A 22 -69.05 8.09 -42.12
C PHE A 22 -68.56 9.45 -41.60
N GLU A 23 -68.97 9.90 -40.42
CA GLU A 23 -68.39 11.08 -39.78
C GLU A 23 -67.21 10.66 -38.90
N HIS A 24 -66.02 10.58 -39.50
CA HIS A 24 -64.77 10.28 -38.78
C HIS A 24 -64.22 11.46 -37.97
N ARG A 25 -64.86 12.63 -38.07
CA ARG A 25 -64.41 13.86 -37.41
C ARG A 25 -64.25 13.68 -35.89
N PRO A 26 -65.17 13.04 -35.13
CA PRO A 26 -64.98 12.81 -33.70
C PRO A 26 -63.78 11.90 -33.37
N PHE A 27 -63.54 10.88 -34.20
CA PHE A 27 -62.39 9.99 -34.04
C PHE A 27 -61.06 10.73 -34.28
N ILE A 28 -60.95 11.42 -35.41
CA ILE A 28 -59.75 12.18 -35.78
C ILE A 28 -59.47 13.30 -34.78
N GLN A 29 -60.51 14.00 -34.31
CA GLN A 29 -60.37 15.02 -33.26
C GLN A 29 -59.84 14.42 -31.96
N GLY A 30 -60.31 13.22 -31.59
CA GLY A 30 -59.83 12.46 -30.43
C GLY A 30 -58.36 12.11 -30.55
N GLU A 31 -57.94 11.55 -31.68
CA GLU A 31 -56.53 11.19 -31.95
C GLU A 31 -55.61 12.41 -31.98
N VAL A 32 -56.02 13.51 -32.60
CA VAL A 32 -55.25 14.77 -32.62
C VAL A 32 -55.09 15.33 -31.20
N THR A 33 -56.16 15.30 -30.40
CA THR A 33 -56.11 15.78 -29.00
C THR A 33 -55.23 14.88 -28.15
N PHE A 34 -55.32 13.56 -28.32
CA PHE A 34 -54.46 12.60 -27.65
C PHE A 34 -52.99 12.80 -28.01
N PHE A 35 -52.68 12.97 -29.30
CA PHE A 35 -51.32 13.23 -29.77
C PHE A 35 -50.73 14.50 -29.16
N LEU A 36 -51.48 15.62 -29.17
CA LEU A 36 -51.05 16.88 -28.55
C LEU A 36 -50.81 16.72 -27.05
N ARG A 37 -51.72 16.04 -26.35
CA ARG A 37 -51.59 15.78 -24.91
C ARG A 37 -50.36 14.93 -24.57
N GLU A 38 -50.11 13.85 -25.30
CA GLU A 38 -48.97 12.97 -24.99
C GLU A 38 -47.63 13.59 -25.38
N PHE A 39 -47.55 14.34 -26.48
CA PHE A 39 -46.27 14.82 -27.02
C PHE A 39 -45.93 16.25 -26.66
N GLN A 40 -46.90 17.14 -26.50
CA GLN A 40 -46.64 18.52 -26.09
C GLN A 40 -46.87 18.71 -24.60
N GLU A 41 -48.01 18.24 -24.06
CA GLU A 41 -48.38 18.55 -22.67
C GLU A 41 -47.66 17.64 -21.65
N LYS A 42 -47.58 16.33 -21.90
CA LYS A 42 -46.95 15.39 -20.95
C LYS A 42 -45.42 15.41 -20.98
N ARG A 43 -44.79 15.66 -22.13
CA ARG A 43 -43.32 15.73 -22.24
C ARG A 43 -42.77 17.03 -21.66
N ASN A 44 -43.52 18.13 -21.79
CA ASN A 44 -43.14 19.46 -21.32
C ASN A 44 -41.68 19.80 -21.77
N ASP A 45 -40.96 20.59 -20.97
CA ASP A 45 -39.57 20.96 -21.24
C ASP A 45 -38.53 19.97 -20.68
N ARG A 46 -38.93 18.73 -20.34
CA ARG A 46 -38.05 17.76 -19.68
C ARG A 46 -36.76 17.46 -20.48
N GLU A 47 -36.86 17.40 -21.80
CA GLU A 47 -35.70 17.18 -22.67
C GLU A 47 -34.79 18.42 -22.70
N VAL A 48 -35.38 19.61 -22.71
CA VAL A 48 -34.66 20.89 -22.66
C VAL A 48 -33.92 21.04 -21.33
N GLU A 49 -34.57 20.78 -20.19
CA GLU A 49 -33.92 20.77 -18.87
C GLU A 49 -32.75 19.78 -18.79
N ARG A 50 -32.90 18.59 -19.40
CA ARG A 50 -31.82 17.61 -19.47
C ARG A 50 -30.64 18.12 -20.28
N LEU A 51 -30.89 18.76 -21.42
CA LEU A 51 -29.84 19.34 -22.24
C LEU A 51 -29.11 20.47 -21.50
N PHE A 52 -29.84 21.32 -20.76
CA PHE A 52 -29.22 22.34 -19.91
C PHE A 52 -28.34 21.75 -18.81
N LYS A 53 -28.79 20.68 -18.13
CA LYS A 53 -27.96 19.99 -17.13
C LYS A 53 -26.70 19.36 -17.73
N ILE A 54 -26.82 18.75 -18.91
CA ILE A 54 -25.66 18.17 -19.61
C ILE A 54 -24.68 19.29 -20.00
N LEU A 55 -25.19 20.42 -20.49
CA LEU A 55 -24.37 21.57 -20.83
C LEU A 55 -23.66 22.13 -19.59
N GLU A 56 -24.37 22.29 -18.48
CA GLU A 56 -23.82 22.73 -17.20
C GLU A 56 -22.68 21.80 -16.74
N TYR A 57 -22.91 20.48 -16.70
CA TYR A 57 -21.88 19.52 -16.32
C TYR A 57 -20.69 19.50 -17.27
N SER A 58 -20.94 19.55 -18.57
CA SER A 58 -19.87 19.57 -19.57
C SER A 58 -19.01 20.82 -19.42
N THR A 59 -19.64 21.96 -19.15
CA THR A 59 -18.95 23.25 -18.99
C THR A 59 -18.15 23.27 -17.70
N GLU A 60 -18.73 22.79 -16.59
CA GLU A 60 -18.05 22.70 -15.30
C GLU A 60 -16.85 21.74 -15.34
N LEU A 61 -17.00 20.60 -16.02
CA LEU A 61 -15.91 19.65 -16.20
C LEU A 61 -14.76 20.26 -17.00
N ASP A 62 -15.08 20.84 -18.16
CA ASP A 62 -14.10 21.42 -19.09
C ASP A 62 -13.38 22.62 -18.49
N GLN A 63 -14.11 23.55 -17.88
CA GLN A 63 -13.56 24.83 -17.44
C GLN A 63 -12.91 24.78 -16.06
N ASN A 64 -13.42 23.94 -15.15
CA ASN A 64 -12.99 23.96 -13.75
C ASN A 64 -12.31 22.66 -13.33
N GLN A 65 -12.97 21.51 -13.50
CA GLN A 65 -12.49 20.27 -12.87
C GLN A 65 -11.21 19.75 -13.51
N LEU A 66 -11.08 19.81 -14.84
CA LEU A 66 -9.86 19.38 -15.53
C LEU A 66 -8.66 20.26 -15.18
N VAL A 67 -8.83 21.58 -15.26
CA VAL A 67 -7.79 22.56 -14.91
C VAL A 67 -7.35 22.40 -13.46
N ARG A 68 -8.30 22.22 -12.54
CA ARG A 68 -8.00 21.98 -11.13
C ARG A 68 -7.24 20.68 -10.91
N ALA A 69 -7.60 19.59 -11.61
CA ALA A 69 -6.92 18.32 -11.51
C ALA A 69 -5.47 18.42 -12.00
N GLU A 70 -5.24 19.12 -13.10
CA GLU A 70 -3.90 19.40 -13.65
C GLU A 70 -3.06 20.21 -12.64
N GLN A 71 -3.60 21.32 -12.13
CA GLN A 71 -2.90 22.15 -11.14
C GLN A 71 -2.53 21.39 -9.86
N LEU A 72 -3.47 20.58 -9.34
CA LEU A 72 -3.20 19.74 -8.17
C LEU A 72 -2.14 18.68 -8.48
N GLY A 73 -2.18 18.10 -9.69
CA GLY A 73 -1.15 17.19 -10.19
C GLY A 73 0.23 17.85 -10.20
N ASP A 74 0.34 19.02 -10.83
CA ASP A 74 1.60 19.77 -10.94
C ASP A 74 2.14 20.23 -9.58
N CYS A 75 1.26 20.56 -8.63
CA CYS A 75 1.68 20.95 -7.28
C CYS A 75 2.20 19.77 -6.45
N HIS A 76 1.52 18.61 -6.51
CA HIS A 76 1.73 17.55 -5.53
C HIS A 76 2.54 16.36 -6.05
N LEU A 77 2.39 15.99 -7.33
CA LEU A 77 3.08 14.83 -7.90
C LEU A 77 4.62 14.98 -7.91
N PRO A 78 5.21 16.15 -8.22
CA PRO A 78 6.67 16.28 -8.21
C PRO A 78 7.27 16.07 -6.81
N SER A 79 6.63 16.62 -5.78
CA SER A 79 7.05 16.43 -4.39
C SER A 79 6.93 14.98 -3.94
N LEU A 80 5.80 14.33 -4.26
CA LEU A 80 5.59 12.91 -3.98
C LEU A 80 6.65 12.05 -4.68
N LYS A 81 6.90 12.29 -5.96
CA LYS A 81 7.92 11.59 -6.74
C LYS A 81 9.30 11.75 -6.10
N ALA A 82 9.70 12.98 -5.77
CA ALA A 82 11.01 13.23 -5.16
C ALA A 82 11.17 12.48 -3.82
N ASN A 83 10.13 12.45 -2.98
CA ASN A 83 10.16 11.71 -1.72
C ASN A 83 10.28 10.20 -1.93
N ILE A 84 9.58 9.66 -2.94
CA ILE A 84 9.67 8.23 -3.30
C ILE A 84 11.07 7.91 -3.84
N ASP A 85 11.61 8.73 -4.72
CA ASP A 85 12.96 8.54 -5.28
C ASP A 85 14.03 8.54 -4.18
N VAL A 86 13.90 9.44 -3.19
CA VAL A 86 14.77 9.45 -2.00
C VAL A 86 14.61 8.17 -1.19
N ALA A 87 13.38 7.76 -0.87
CA ALA A 87 13.13 6.55 -0.10
C ALA A 87 13.68 5.31 -0.80
N LEU A 88 13.49 5.20 -2.12
CA LEU A 88 14.03 4.12 -2.95
C LEU A 88 15.56 4.10 -2.88
N SER A 89 16.21 5.25 -3.06
CA SER A 89 17.68 5.35 -2.98
C SER A 89 18.21 4.95 -1.59
N MET A 90 17.46 5.23 -0.52
CA MET A 90 17.82 4.79 0.82
C MET A 90 17.73 3.27 0.96
N CYS A 91 16.67 2.66 0.44
CA CYS A 91 16.51 1.20 0.44
C CYS A 91 17.62 0.52 -0.38
N GLU A 92 17.92 1.01 -1.58
CA GLU A 92 18.99 0.49 -2.42
C GLU A 92 20.35 0.56 -1.74
N ARG A 93 20.65 1.68 -1.06
CA ARG A 93 21.90 1.83 -0.28
C ARG A 93 21.99 0.86 0.90
N VAL A 94 20.86 0.52 1.53
CA VAL A 94 20.84 -0.48 2.61
C VAL A 94 21.15 -1.86 2.05
N LEU A 95 20.52 -2.23 0.94
CA LEU A 95 20.75 -3.51 0.26
C LEU A 95 22.20 -3.65 -0.23
N GLN A 96 22.75 -2.61 -0.87
CA GLN A 96 24.16 -2.61 -1.30
C GLN A 96 25.12 -2.79 -0.13
N ARG A 97 24.86 -2.12 1.01
CA ARG A 97 25.69 -2.32 2.20
C ARG A 97 25.60 -3.73 2.75
N GLU A 98 24.43 -4.36 2.68
CA GLU A 98 24.27 -5.76 3.10
C GLU A 98 25.08 -6.70 2.18
N GLU A 99 25.04 -6.47 0.86
CA GLU A 99 25.83 -7.25 -0.10
C GLU A 99 27.35 -7.03 0.04
N GLU A 100 27.79 -5.79 0.30
CA GLU A 100 29.21 -5.44 0.46
C GLU A 100 29.78 -5.83 1.83
N PHE A 101 28.93 -5.95 2.85
CA PHE A 101 29.37 -6.29 4.20
C PHE A 101 29.51 -7.80 4.33
N ASP A 102 30.69 -8.31 3.97
CA ASP A 102 31.12 -9.69 4.28
C ASP A 102 31.36 -9.83 5.80
N SER A 103 30.26 -9.81 6.54
CA SER A 103 30.19 -9.99 7.98
C SER A 103 30.94 -11.23 8.39
N ASP A 104 30.81 -12.30 7.61
CA ASP A 104 31.43 -13.59 7.90
C ASP A 104 32.96 -13.51 7.80
N PHE A 105 33.51 -12.87 6.78
CA PHE A 105 34.96 -12.66 6.67
C PHE A 105 35.52 -11.79 7.82
N VAL A 106 34.85 -10.69 8.15
CA VAL A 106 35.29 -9.81 9.25
C VAL A 106 35.21 -10.53 10.60
N LEU A 107 34.13 -11.28 10.84
CA LEU A 107 33.96 -12.08 12.06
C LEU A 107 34.99 -13.21 12.13
N GLN A 108 35.28 -13.89 11.01
CA GLN A 108 36.29 -14.93 10.92
C GLN A 108 37.67 -14.39 11.29
N LYS A 109 38.09 -13.27 10.69
CA LYS A 109 39.38 -12.63 10.96
C LYS A 109 39.50 -12.20 12.44
N ASN A 110 38.45 -11.64 13.01
CA ASN A 110 38.43 -11.25 14.43
C ASN A 110 38.50 -12.47 15.37
N ARG A 111 37.88 -13.59 14.99
CA ARG A 111 37.99 -14.86 15.74
C ARG A 111 39.42 -15.40 15.70
N GLU A 112 40.08 -15.35 14.55
CA GLU A 112 41.48 -15.79 14.39
C GLU A 112 42.45 -14.95 15.22
N ILE A 113 42.29 -13.62 15.21
CA ILE A 113 43.09 -12.71 16.05
C ILE A 113 42.92 -13.07 17.52
N ARG A 114 41.67 -13.20 18.00
CA ARG A 114 41.38 -13.55 19.39
C ARG A 114 41.96 -14.91 19.78
N LYS A 115 41.93 -15.89 18.87
CA LYS A 115 42.52 -17.20 19.09
C LYS A 115 44.04 -17.11 19.26
N ALA A 116 44.73 -16.35 18.41
CA ALA A 116 46.17 -16.14 18.52
C ALA A 116 46.56 -15.38 19.80
N GLU A 117 45.78 -14.37 20.19
CA GLU A 117 45.97 -13.65 21.45
C GLU A 117 45.77 -14.56 22.66
N TRP A 118 44.75 -15.41 22.63
CA TRP A 118 44.49 -16.40 23.68
C TRP A 118 45.61 -17.42 23.80
N GLU A 119 46.07 -17.98 22.68
CA GLU A 119 47.21 -18.91 22.66
C GLU A 119 48.47 -18.27 23.22
N ARG A 120 48.77 -17.02 22.84
CA ARG A 120 49.90 -16.27 23.40
C ARG A 120 49.76 -16.07 24.91
N PHE A 121 48.56 -15.69 25.38
CA PHE A 121 48.29 -15.48 26.79
C PHE A 121 48.48 -16.77 27.60
N ILE A 122 47.94 -17.89 27.13
CA ILE A 122 48.07 -19.19 27.78
C ILE A 122 49.53 -19.63 27.84
N ASN A 123 50.28 -19.47 26.76
CA ASN A 123 51.71 -19.80 26.74
C ASN A 123 52.50 -18.93 27.73
N ASP A 124 52.27 -17.62 27.76
CA ASP A 124 52.94 -16.72 28.72
C ASP A 124 52.59 -17.05 30.18
N MET A 125 51.33 -17.41 30.47
CA MET A 125 50.94 -17.86 31.81
C MET A 125 51.61 -19.20 32.17
N SER A 126 51.64 -20.16 31.24
CA SER A 126 52.32 -21.44 31.45
C SER A 126 53.80 -21.25 31.75
N ASP A 127 54.50 -20.42 30.96
CA ASP A 127 55.91 -20.12 31.15
C ASP A 127 56.18 -19.46 32.51
N LYS A 128 55.28 -18.56 32.96
CA LYS A 128 55.39 -17.92 34.27
C LYS A 128 55.21 -18.91 35.40
N CYS A 129 54.20 -19.79 35.32
CA CYS A 129 54.00 -20.85 36.31
C CYS A 129 55.23 -21.76 36.39
N GLU A 130 55.76 -22.20 35.24
CA GLU A 130 56.94 -23.07 35.20
C GLU A 130 58.19 -22.41 35.84
N LYS A 131 58.40 -21.11 35.58
CA LYS A 131 59.49 -20.35 36.21
C LYS A 131 59.35 -20.25 37.72
N VAL A 132 58.12 -20.03 38.20
CA VAL A 132 57.83 -19.98 39.64
C VAL A 132 58.09 -21.34 40.27
N ASP A 133 57.59 -22.43 39.68
CA ASP A 133 57.81 -23.79 40.18
C ASP A 133 59.30 -24.16 40.24
N LYS A 134 60.07 -23.81 39.20
CA LYS A 134 61.53 -24.00 39.18
C LYS A 134 62.23 -23.23 40.30
N ALA A 135 61.89 -21.95 40.48
CA ALA A 135 62.48 -21.15 41.55
C ALA A 135 62.17 -21.73 42.94
N PHE A 136 60.94 -22.22 43.16
CA PHE A 136 60.58 -22.91 44.39
C PHE A 136 61.39 -24.21 44.58
N GLN A 137 61.52 -25.04 43.55
CA GLN A 137 62.32 -26.26 43.60
C GLN A 137 63.80 -25.99 43.89
N GLU A 138 64.39 -24.98 43.24
CA GLU A 138 65.77 -24.57 43.48
C GLU A 138 65.96 -24.14 44.95
N LYS A 139 65.07 -23.30 45.49
CA LYS A 139 65.13 -22.90 46.90
C LYS A 139 64.91 -24.05 47.87
N GLU A 140 63.99 -24.96 47.56
CA GLU A 140 63.78 -26.15 48.37
C GLU A 140 65.04 -27.03 48.41
N ASN A 141 65.72 -27.19 47.28
CA ASN A 141 66.97 -27.94 47.19
C ASN A 141 68.13 -27.23 47.92
N GLU A 142 68.29 -25.92 47.74
CA GLU A 142 69.29 -25.13 48.49
C GLU A 142 69.09 -25.28 50.01
N ILE A 143 67.84 -25.22 50.48
CA ILE A 143 67.51 -25.39 51.90
C ILE A 143 67.85 -26.82 52.36
N LYS A 144 67.45 -27.85 51.59
CA LYS A 144 67.80 -29.25 51.90
C LYS A 144 69.31 -29.43 52.01
N GLU A 145 70.08 -28.92 51.05
CA GLU A 145 71.55 -28.99 51.06
C GLU A 145 72.15 -28.26 52.26
N TYR A 146 71.66 -27.07 52.59
CA TYR A 146 72.09 -26.31 53.77
C TYR A 146 71.88 -27.09 55.07
N TYR A 147 70.70 -27.70 55.25
CA TYR A 147 70.43 -28.51 56.43
C TYR A 147 71.29 -29.78 56.48
N ILE A 148 71.52 -30.46 55.34
CA ILE A 148 72.44 -31.61 55.27
C ILE A 148 73.86 -31.21 55.68
N ASP A 149 74.37 -30.08 55.20
CA ASP A 149 75.70 -29.58 55.56
C ASP A 149 75.78 -29.16 57.04
N LEU A 150 74.72 -28.53 57.56
CA LEU A 150 74.62 -28.16 58.96
C LEU A 150 74.60 -29.39 59.88
N GLU A 151 73.83 -30.43 59.53
CA GLU A 151 73.79 -31.71 60.25
C GLU A 151 75.18 -32.37 60.30
N LYS A 152 75.92 -32.36 59.18
CA LYS A 152 77.30 -32.86 59.11
C LYS A 152 78.25 -32.07 60.00
N LYS A 153 78.16 -30.74 59.99
CA LYS A 153 79.02 -29.84 60.79
C LYS A 153 78.75 -29.91 62.28
N LEU A 154 77.50 -30.17 62.67
CA LEU A 154 77.11 -30.27 64.08
C LEU A 154 77.27 -31.68 64.65
N HIS A 155 77.72 -32.66 63.85
CA HIS A 155 77.82 -34.07 64.24
C HIS A 155 76.49 -34.63 64.79
N ILE A 156 75.34 -34.20 64.23
CA ILE A 156 74.00 -34.50 64.77
C ILE A 156 73.42 -35.83 64.26
N THR A 157 74.02 -36.44 63.24
CA THR A 157 73.70 -37.83 62.89
C THR A 157 74.68 -38.78 63.59
N PRO A 158 74.23 -39.97 64.07
CA PRO A 158 75.12 -40.97 64.65
C PRO A 158 76.24 -41.40 63.69
#